data_AF-A0A378JII5-F1
#
_entry.id   AF-A0A378JII5-F1
#
_cell.length_a   1.000
_cell.length_b   1.000
_cell.length_c   1.000
_cell.angle_alpha   90.00
_cell.angle_beta   90.00
_cell.angle_gamma   90.00
#
_symmetry.space_group_name_H-M   'P 1'
#
loop_
_entity.id
_entity.type
_entity.pdbx_description
1 polymer ?
#
loop_
_entity_poly.entity_id
_entity_poly.type
_entity_poly.pdbx_seq_one_letter_code
_entity_poly.pdbx_strand_id
1 'polypeptide(L)'
;MNLLHEILPLKAQEKVNFIILVPNTNEVTLSNFILRQEDAPYNEQPSRYQFKKWSIWCSAHFCSYYFFIKYKDTLLRCKQFLYDFGPLSTLDHAALYDHWVWEMKPYVLDKERVCWLGYDYSKSKTLSFYSYGTNIELRLLKGDLQDREFLELCKLFTPVSLTNEILKKNFFELSYWSRYSNCLENACINRNEYRPPSSIWNIRWPMHNILKGSKSEINLSYLNHLNYFNLDFVVDSQIIYGNESQIEETQFIMFPKNGKRNQIAWFRIFNKDSLPIKKPASSRLPNMNTFSGYSNFNLTVLYPKSNMISSNIYIASFNSDYGPHDALWWDEENAYLLQISTGVNNSIEYFKGIFNYI
;
A
#
# COMPACT_ATOMS: atom_id res chain seq x y z
N MET A 1 17.62 -17.02 4.96
CA MET A 1 17.17 -15.82 4.21
C MET A 1 18.09 -15.68 3.02
N ASN A 2 17.55 -15.68 1.79
CA ASN A 2 18.34 -15.67 0.56
C ASN A 2 18.80 -14.23 0.25
N LEU A 3 19.91 -13.83 0.84
CA LEU A 3 20.54 -12.53 0.60
C LEU A 3 21.67 -12.71 -0.42
N LEU A 4 21.60 -11.96 -1.52
CA LEU A 4 22.68 -11.84 -2.48
C LEU A 4 23.37 -10.49 -2.31
N HIS A 5 24.68 -10.52 -2.09
CA HIS A 5 25.51 -9.33 -1.89
C HIS A 5 26.19 -8.92 -3.20
N GLU A 6 26.53 -7.63 -3.29
CA GLU A 6 27.22 -7.00 -4.43
C GLU A 6 26.51 -7.21 -5.78
N ILE A 7 25.18 -7.30 -5.76
CA ILE A 7 24.36 -7.38 -6.99
C ILE A 7 24.03 -5.97 -7.46
N LEU A 8 24.73 -5.51 -8.50
CA LEU A 8 24.51 -4.19 -9.10
C LEU A 8 23.05 -3.96 -9.53
N PRO A 9 22.55 -2.70 -9.53
CA PRO A 9 21.15 -2.41 -9.76
C PRO A 9 20.56 -2.98 -11.06
N LEU A 10 21.30 -2.92 -12.18
CA LEU A 10 20.85 -3.50 -13.45
C LEU A 10 20.67 -5.03 -13.38
N LYS A 11 21.57 -5.75 -12.70
CA LYS A 11 21.46 -7.21 -12.51
C LYS A 11 20.38 -7.56 -11.49
N ALA A 12 20.18 -6.72 -10.48
CA ALA A 12 19.11 -6.90 -9.51
C ALA A 12 17.73 -6.71 -10.17
N GLN A 13 17.63 -5.80 -11.15
CA GLN A 13 16.39 -5.48 -11.84
C GLN A 13 15.77 -6.71 -12.54
N GLU A 14 16.60 -7.61 -13.06
CA GLU A 14 16.19 -8.86 -13.70
C GLU A 14 15.56 -9.88 -12.72
N LYS A 15 15.74 -9.68 -11.41
CA LYS A 15 15.37 -10.63 -10.35
C LYS A 15 14.24 -10.15 -9.45
N VAL A 16 13.69 -8.96 -9.69
CA VAL A 16 12.66 -8.34 -8.86
C VAL A 16 11.39 -8.08 -9.65
N ASN A 17 10.28 -7.92 -8.95
CA ASN A 17 8.95 -7.60 -9.47
C ASN A 17 8.60 -6.10 -9.42
N PHE A 18 9.57 -5.24 -9.13
CA PHE A 18 9.42 -3.78 -9.07
C PHE A 18 10.52 -3.08 -9.84
N ILE A 19 10.33 -1.80 -10.14
CA ILE A 19 11.33 -0.98 -10.82
C ILE A 19 12.36 -0.51 -9.80
N ILE A 20 13.63 -0.82 -10.01
CA ILE A 20 14.73 -0.29 -9.19
C ILE A 20 15.01 1.14 -9.66
N LEU A 21 14.99 2.06 -8.72
CA LEU A 21 15.38 3.45 -8.93
C LEU A 21 16.70 3.74 -8.22
N VAL A 22 17.55 4.55 -8.83
CA VAL A 22 18.80 5.03 -8.22
C VAL A 22 18.91 6.54 -8.40
N PRO A 23 19.56 7.26 -7.47
CA PRO A 23 19.85 8.67 -7.65
C PRO A 23 20.80 8.87 -8.85
N ASN A 24 20.32 9.55 -9.89
CA ASN A 24 21.07 9.84 -11.10
C ASN A 24 21.86 11.15 -10.95
N THR A 25 22.98 11.07 -10.24
CA THR A 25 23.88 12.20 -10.00
C THR A 25 25.29 11.71 -9.68
N ASN A 26 26.29 12.57 -9.89
CA ASN A 26 27.67 12.34 -9.44
C ASN A 26 27.90 12.78 -7.99
N GLU A 27 26.91 13.41 -7.33
CA GLU A 27 27.00 13.86 -5.94
C GLU A 27 26.88 12.72 -4.91
N VAL A 28 26.54 11.52 -5.37
CA VAL A 28 26.29 10.36 -4.52
C VAL A 28 27.26 9.24 -4.84
N THR A 29 27.65 8.47 -3.82
CA THR A 29 28.32 7.19 -3.99
C THR A 29 27.41 6.08 -3.50
N LEU A 30 27.16 5.08 -4.34
CA LEU A 30 26.35 3.92 -4.01
C LEU A 30 27.25 2.75 -3.63
N SER A 31 26.88 2.01 -2.57
CA SER A 31 27.64 0.84 -2.13
C SER A 31 26.75 -0.20 -1.46
N ASN A 32 27.32 -1.37 -1.17
CA ASN A 32 26.69 -2.45 -0.40
C ASN A 32 25.33 -2.84 -0.97
N PHE A 33 25.32 -3.21 -2.26
CA PHE A 33 24.10 -3.61 -2.95
C PHE A 33 23.66 -5.00 -2.50
N ILE A 34 22.47 -5.11 -1.93
CA ILE A 34 21.99 -6.37 -1.38
C ILE A 34 20.56 -6.60 -1.86
N LEU A 35 20.39 -7.74 -2.51
CA LEU A 35 19.09 -8.25 -2.93
C LEU A 35 18.65 -9.32 -1.94
N ARG A 36 17.55 -9.07 -1.23
CA ARG A 36 16.76 -10.16 -0.67
C ARG A 36 15.97 -10.76 -1.81
N GLN A 37 16.35 -11.97 -2.23
CA GLN A 37 15.61 -12.69 -3.24
C GLN A 37 14.24 -13.08 -2.70
N GLU A 38 13.28 -13.08 -3.61
CA GLU A 38 12.00 -13.68 -3.39
C GLU A 38 12.16 -15.18 -3.16
N ASP A 39 11.37 -15.76 -2.27
CA ASP A 39 11.38 -17.19 -1.97
C ASP A 39 9.95 -17.73 -1.87
N ALA A 40 9.76 -19.00 -2.18
CA ALA A 40 8.47 -19.65 -2.01
C ALA A 40 8.05 -19.62 -0.52
N PRO A 41 6.75 -19.54 -0.22
CA PRO A 41 6.26 -19.59 1.16
C PRO A 41 6.67 -20.92 1.79
N TYR A 42 7.16 -20.90 3.03
CA TYR A 42 7.43 -22.13 3.77
C TYR A 42 6.14 -22.90 4.08
N ASN A 43 6.21 -24.22 3.92
CA ASN A 43 5.14 -25.15 4.30
C ASN A 43 5.12 -25.46 5.81
N GLU A 44 6.15 -25.05 6.56
CA GLU A 44 6.32 -25.34 7.99
C GLU A 44 6.68 -24.07 8.78
N GLN A 45 6.22 -23.97 10.03
CA GLN A 45 6.62 -22.86 10.90
C GLN A 45 8.13 -22.94 11.19
N PRO A 46 8.92 -21.90 10.91
CA PRO A 46 10.37 -21.97 11.09
C PRO A 46 10.73 -22.12 12.58
N SER A 47 11.45 -23.20 12.90
CA SER A 47 11.81 -23.61 14.27
C SER A 47 12.73 -22.64 15.04
N ARG A 48 13.29 -21.62 14.36
CA ARG A 48 14.39 -20.76 14.88
C ARG A 48 14.06 -19.28 15.12
N TYR A 49 12.82 -18.83 14.97
CA TYR A 49 12.44 -17.44 15.24
C TYR A 49 11.79 -17.27 16.63
N GLN A 50 12.16 -16.22 17.35
CA GLN A 50 11.84 -15.94 18.76
C GLN A 50 10.34 -15.74 19.09
N PHE A 51 9.44 -15.81 18.12
CA PHE A 51 8.00 -15.64 18.35
C PHE A 51 7.28 -16.99 18.17
N LYS A 52 6.79 -17.58 19.28
CA LYS A 52 6.08 -18.87 19.29
C LYS A 52 4.69 -18.86 18.63
N LYS A 53 4.21 -17.69 18.19
CA LYS A 53 2.93 -17.50 17.49
C LYS A 53 3.11 -16.38 16.47
N TRP A 54 3.60 -16.70 15.28
CA TRP A 54 3.30 -15.85 14.14
C TRP A 54 1.89 -16.17 13.65
N SER A 55 1.17 -15.17 13.17
CA SER A 55 0.08 -15.43 12.24
C SER A 55 0.67 -16.11 11.01
N ILE A 56 0.06 -17.17 10.50
CA ILE A 56 0.72 -18.08 9.53
C ILE A 56 1.04 -17.39 8.16
N TRP A 57 0.59 -16.15 7.96
CA TRP A 57 0.97 -15.17 6.92
C TRP A 57 2.46 -14.83 6.80
N CYS A 58 3.30 -15.28 7.73
CA CYS A 58 4.70 -14.87 7.81
C CYS A 58 5.69 -15.84 7.16
N SER A 59 5.15 -16.75 6.35
CA SER A 59 5.88 -17.54 5.37
C SER A 59 6.21 -16.74 4.10
N ALA A 60 5.51 -15.62 3.83
CA ALA A 60 5.72 -14.83 2.62
C ALA A 60 7.07 -14.11 2.62
N HIS A 61 7.87 -14.39 1.59
CA HIS A 61 9.24 -13.91 1.45
C HIS A 61 9.37 -13.03 0.21
N PHE A 62 8.76 -11.84 0.27
CA PHE A 62 8.86 -10.83 -0.78
C PHE A 62 10.32 -10.46 -1.07
N CYS A 63 10.62 -10.21 -2.34
CA CYS A 63 11.91 -9.60 -2.67
C CYS A 63 11.98 -8.14 -2.17
N SER A 64 13.19 -7.72 -1.84
CA SER A 64 13.50 -6.31 -1.58
C SER A 64 14.93 -6.03 -1.96
N TYR A 65 15.18 -4.84 -2.45
CA TYR A 65 16.53 -4.42 -2.84
C TYR A 65 16.97 -3.27 -1.95
N TYR A 66 18.17 -3.36 -1.38
CA TYR A 66 18.71 -2.30 -0.56
C TYR A 66 20.16 -1.99 -0.88
N PHE A 67 20.54 -0.74 -0.69
CA PHE A 67 21.89 -0.26 -0.88
C PHE A 67 22.15 0.96 0.01
N PHE A 68 23.41 1.30 0.15
CA PHE A 68 23.83 2.51 0.86
C PHE A 68 24.09 3.65 -0.11
N ILE A 69 23.76 4.86 0.33
CA ILE A 69 23.98 6.11 -0.36
C ILE A 69 24.85 6.96 0.55
N LYS A 70 26.06 7.27 0.10
CA LYS A 70 26.84 8.37 0.68
C LYS A 70 26.46 9.64 -0.09
N TYR A 71 25.93 10.63 0.63
CA TYR A 71 25.55 11.92 0.08
C TYR A 71 26.00 13.00 1.06
N LYS A 72 26.85 13.94 0.59
CA LYS A 72 27.55 14.89 1.49
C LYS A 72 28.28 14.12 2.60
N ASP A 73 28.22 14.59 3.85
CA ASP A 73 28.82 13.95 5.02
C ASP A 73 27.91 12.90 5.69
N THR A 74 26.92 12.38 4.96
CA THR A 74 25.90 11.48 5.49
C THR A 74 25.94 10.09 4.86
N LEU A 75 25.40 9.12 5.58
CA LEU A 75 25.17 7.76 5.10
C LEU A 75 23.69 7.43 5.24
N LEU A 76 23.08 7.01 4.14
CA LEU A 76 21.69 6.60 4.09
C LEU A 76 21.57 5.15 3.63
N ARG A 77 20.54 4.46 4.12
CA ARG A 77 20.07 3.19 3.55
C ARG A 77 18.86 3.46 2.67
N CYS A 78 18.95 3.05 1.41
CA CYS A 78 17.80 2.94 0.52
C CYS A 78 17.27 1.50 0.55
N LYS A 79 15.98 1.32 0.72
CA LYS A 79 15.28 0.02 0.57
C LYS A 79 14.12 0.21 -0.41
N GLN A 80 13.97 -0.75 -1.32
CA GLN A 80 12.96 -0.74 -2.38
C GLN A 80 12.22 -2.07 -2.44
N PHE A 81 10.91 -2.00 -2.66
CA PHE A 81 10.04 -3.17 -2.74
C PHE A 81 8.68 -2.83 -3.39
N LEU A 82 7.98 -3.85 -3.87
CA LEU A 82 6.54 -3.76 -4.18
C LEU A 82 5.75 -4.12 -2.92
N TYR A 83 4.66 -3.39 -2.66
CA TYR A 83 3.71 -3.78 -1.62
C TYR A 83 2.51 -4.45 -2.29
N ASP A 84 2.25 -5.69 -1.92
CA ASP A 84 1.30 -6.56 -2.60
C ASP A 84 -0.16 -6.35 -2.18
N PHE A 85 -0.40 -5.88 -0.95
CA PHE A 85 -1.75 -5.74 -0.43
C PHE A 85 -2.00 -4.39 0.21
N GLY A 86 -3.12 -3.80 -0.21
CA GLY A 86 -3.56 -2.53 0.31
C GLY A 86 -2.71 -1.36 -0.19
N PRO A 87 -3.32 -0.19 -0.32
CA PRO A 87 -2.56 1.05 -0.41
C PRO A 87 -1.73 1.23 0.85
N LEU A 88 -0.70 2.04 0.69
CA LEU A 88 0.07 2.70 1.76
C LEU A 88 -0.82 3.65 2.59
N SER A 89 -2.07 3.24 2.85
CA SER A 89 -3.28 4.05 2.83
C SER A 89 -3.42 4.97 4.02
N THR A 90 -2.54 4.85 5.00
CA THR A 90 -2.51 5.69 6.20
C THR A 90 -1.45 5.17 7.17
N LEU A 91 -0.99 3.91 7.03
CA LEU A 91 -0.25 3.22 8.11
C LEU A 91 0.97 2.35 7.68
N ASP A 92 1.35 2.30 6.40
CA ASP A 92 2.45 1.45 5.90
C ASP A 92 3.51 2.22 5.11
N HIS A 93 3.84 3.41 5.59
CA HIS A 93 5.07 4.09 5.20
C HIS A 93 6.11 3.89 6.31
N ALA A 94 7.39 3.69 5.99
CA ALA A 94 8.43 3.63 7.03
C ALA A 94 8.42 4.81 7.99
N ALA A 95 8.04 5.99 7.50
CA ALA A 95 7.87 7.20 8.27
C ALA A 95 6.65 7.19 9.22
N LEU A 96 5.69 6.28 9.01
CA LEU A 96 4.44 6.12 9.78
C LEU A 96 4.55 5.10 10.94
N TYR A 97 5.67 4.39 11.08
CA TYR A 97 5.75 3.28 12.04
C TYR A 97 5.98 3.70 13.50
N ASP A 98 6.55 4.88 13.77
CA ASP A 98 6.68 5.40 15.14
C ASP A 98 5.65 6.49 15.45
N HIS A 99 4.51 6.04 15.98
CA HIS A 99 3.36 6.85 16.36
C HIS A 99 3.56 7.58 17.70
N TRP A 100 4.75 7.52 18.30
CA TRP A 100 4.91 7.95 19.70
C TRP A 100 5.39 9.38 19.90
N VAL A 101 6.05 10.08 18.96
CA VAL A 101 6.62 11.41 19.28
C VAL A 101 6.80 12.41 18.11
N TRP A 102 6.79 12.01 16.82
CA TRP A 102 7.38 12.86 15.77
C TRP A 102 6.41 13.36 14.68
N GLU A 103 6.55 14.65 14.34
CA GLU A 103 5.78 15.34 13.31
C GLU A 103 6.13 14.79 11.92
N MET A 104 5.13 14.25 11.22
CA MET A 104 5.27 13.78 9.85
C MET A 104 4.83 14.84 8.87
N LYS A 105 5.59 15.03 7.79
CA LYS A 105 5.33 16.08 6.82
C LYS A 105 5.29 15.53 5.40
N PRO A 106 4.15 15.71 4.69
CA PRO A 106 4.11 15.45 3.26
C PRO A 106 4.83 16.56 2.51
N TYR A 107 5.54 16.20 1.46
CA TYR A 107 6.15 17.14 0.52
C TYR A 107 5.93 16.69 -0.91
N VAL A 108 5.58 17.64 -1.77
CA VAL A 108 5.47 17.40 -3.21
C VAL A 108 6.87 17.33 -3.84
N LEU A 109 7.16 16.24 -4.51
CA LEU A 109 8.36 16.02 -5.32
C LEU A 109 8.01 16.15 -6.81
N ASP A 110 8.72 17.02 -7.51
CA ASP A 110 8.64 17.22 -8.97
C ASP A 110 7.23 17.43 -9.51
N LYS A 111 6.36 18.06 -8.71
CA LYS A 111 4.94 18.33 -9.01
C LYS A 111 4.07 17.09 -9.23
N GLU A 112 4.59 15.88 -9.03
CA GLU A 112 3.89 14.63 -9.41
C GLU A 112 3.86 13.58 -8.32
N ARG A 113 4.88 13.54 -7.47
CA ARG A 113 5.01 12.54 -6.40
C ARG A 113 4.82 13.24 -5.07
N VAL A 114 4.38 12.50 -4.06
CA VAL A 114 4.40 12.97 -2.69
C VAL A 114 5.32 12.07 -1.90
N CYS A 115 6.17 12.67 -1.08
CA CYS A 115 7.00 11.95 -0.14
C CYS A 115 6.60 12.32 1.29
N TRP A 116 6.83 11.38 2.20
CA TRP A 116 6.60 11.54 3.62
C TRP A 116 7.94 11.56 4.32
N LEU A 117 8.23 12.66 5.00
CA LEU A 117 9.37 12.79 5.89
C LEU A 117 8.92 12.60 7.33
N GLY A 118 9.70 11.86 8.10
CA GLY A 118 9.45 11.59 9.51
C GLY A 118 10.59 10.81 10.14
N TYR A 119 10.25 9.93 11.09
CA TYR A 119 11.20 9.08 11.80
C TYR A 119 10.69 7.64 11.83
N ASP A 120 11.60 6.67 11.71
CA ASP A 120 11.23 5.25 11.81
C ASP A 120 11.18 4.78 13.28
N TYR A 121 10.80 3.51 13.52
CA TYR A 121 10.70 2.89 14.86
C TYR A 121 12.00 2.93 15.68
N SER A 122 13.13 3.21 15.05
CA SER A 122 14.42 3.35 15.71
C SER A 122 14.86 4.80 15.83
N LYS A 123 13.91 5.73 15.68
CA LYS A 123 14.09 7.18 15.77
C LYS A 123 15.10 7.73 14.76
N SER A 124 15.30 7.02 13.65
CA SER A 124 16.16 7.48 12.56
C SER A 124 15.34 8.31 11.59
N LYS A 125 15.85 9.47 11.19
CA LYS A 125 15.20 10.32 10.17
C LYS A 125 15.00 9.50 8.90
N THR A 126 13.78 9.48 8.40
CA THR A 126 13.39 8.63 7.27
C THR A 126 12.48 9.38 6.32
N LEU A 127 12.61 9.06 5.04
CA LEU A 127 11.75 9.55 3.98
C LEU A 127 11.22 8.37 3.18
N SER A 128 9.93 8.38 2.83
CA SER A 128 9.37 7.36 1.93
C SER A 128 8.51 7.97 0.83
N PHE A 129 8.51 7.33 -0.34
CA PHE A 129 7.69 7.74 -1.47
C PHE A 129 7.42 6.56 -2.41
N TYR A 130 6.38 6.68 -3.23
CA TYR A 130 5.99 5.69 -4.22
C TYR A 130 6.24 6.24 -5.63
N SER A 131 6.91 5.44 -6.48
CA SER A 131 7.35 5.90 -7.80
C SER A 131 7.53 4.70 -8.73
N TYR A 132 6.98 4.76 -9.95
CA TYR A 132 7.06 3.68 -10.96
C TYR A 132 6.58 2.30 -10.46
N GLY A 133 5.62 2.26 -9.56
CA GLY A 133 5.15 1.00 -8.97
C GLY A 133 6.00 0.53 -7.77
N THR A 134 6.98 1.31 -7.34
CA THR A 134 7.96 0.91 -6.33
C THR A 134 7.85 1.77 -5.08
N ASN A 135 7.84 1.14 -3.91
CA ASN A 135 8.04 1.82 -2.64
C ASN A 135 9.53 2.04 -2.41
N ILE A 136 9.89 3.27 -2.03
CA ILE A 136 11.26 3.65 -1.72
C ILE A 136 11.28 4.18 -0.30
N GLU A 137 12.17 3.63 0.51
CA GLU A 137 12.42 4.06 1.88
C GLU A 137 13.89 4.47 2.02
N LEU A 138 14.12 5.74 2.37
CA LEU A 138 15.43 6.27 2.70
C LEU A 138 15.52 6.47 4.21
N ARG A 139 16.52 5.87 4.84
CA ARG A 139 16.79 6.02 6.26
C ARG A 139 18.18 6.61 6.47
N LEU A 140 18.28 7.70 7.22
CA LEU A 140 19.55 8.27 7.66
C LEU A 140 20.19 7.36 8.71
N LEU A 141 21.40 6.85 8.43
CA LEU A 141 22.16 6.00 9.34
C LEU A 141 23.27 6.75 10.08
N LYS A 142 23.88 7.76 9.44
CA LYS A 142 24.96 8.57 10.01
C LYS A 142 24.95 9.97 9.43
N GLY A 143 25.36 10.94 10.25
CA GLY A 143 25.43 12.36 9.89
C GLY A 143 24.13 13.09 10.20
N ASP A 144 24.02 14.30 9.67
CA ASP A 144 22.81 15.10 9.73
C ASP A 144 22.51 15.65 8.32
N LEU A 145 21.24 15.65 7.94
CA LEU A 145 20.78 16.10 6.64
C LEU A 145 19.52 16.92 6.83
N GLN A 146 19.52 18.17 6.36
CA GLN A 146 18.36 19.05 6.46
C GLN A 146 17.21 18.53 5.59
N ASP A 147 15.96 18.83 5.96
CA ASP A 147 14.77 18.36 5.24
C ASP A 147 14.85 18.69 3.75
N ARG A 148 15.24 19.92 3.42
CA ARG A 148 15.44 20.37 2.04
C ARG A 148 16.46 19.52 1.28
N GLU A 149 17.59 19.20 1.90
CA GLU A 149 18.64 18.40 1.28
C GLU A 149 18.18 16.95 1.08
N PHE A 150 17.36 16.45 2.00
CA PHE A 150 16.78 15.13 1.90
C PHE A 150 15.79 15.04 0.74
N LEU A 151 14.97 16.08 0.58
CA LEU A 151 14.02 16.24 -0.54
C LEU A 151 14.74 16.38 -1.88
N GLU A 152 15.83 17.17 -1.97
CA GLU A 152 16.59 17.28 -3.21
C GLU A 152 17.18 15.94 -3.65
N LEU A 153 17.71 15.13 -2.73
CA LEU A 153 18.20 13.78 -3.05
C LEU A 153 17.11 12.90 -3.66
N CYS A 154 15.87 12.97 -3.15
CA CYS A 154 14.76 12.15 -3.64
C CYS A 154 14.35 12.46 -5.08
N LYS A 155 14.46 13.72 -5.51
CA LYS A 155 14.15 14.12 -6.89
C LYS A 155 15.08 13.44 -7.91
N LEU A 156 16.29 13.10 -7.49
CA LEU A 156 17.32 12.50 -8.36
C LEU A 156 17.03 11.03 -8.68
N PHE A 157 16.08 10.38 -8.00
CA PHE A 157 15.77 8.97 -8.24
C PHE A 157 15.07 8.75 -9.59
N THR A 158 15.75 8.00 -10.46
CA THR A 158 15.23 7.56 -11.76
C THR A 158 15.34 6.04 -11.92
N PRO A 159 14.46 5.40 -12.71
CA PRO A 159 14.61 3.99 -13.06
C PRO A 159 15.99 3.67 -13.62
N VAL A 160 16.56 2.52 -13.23
CA VAL A 160 17.84 2.04 -13.80
C VAL A 160 17.70 1.62 -15.27
N SER A 161 16.49 1.32 -15.71
CA SER A 161 16.13 1.09 -17.11
C SER A 161 14.69 1.54 -17.37
N LEU A 162 14.49 2.31 -18.44
CA LEU A 162 13.17 2.80 -18.88
C LEU A 162 12.40 1.77 -19.71
N THR A 163 13.09 0.78 -20.28
CA THR A 163 12.50 -0.28 -21.12
C THR A 163 12.36 -1.57 -20.33
N ASN A 164 11.62 -1.50 -19.22
CA ASN A 164 11.45 -2.64 -18.33
C ASN A 164 10.10 -3.33 -18.57
N GLU A 165 10.12 -4.63 -18.82
CA GLU A 165 8.92 -5.48 -18.95
C GLU A 165 7.98 -5.39 -17.74
N ILE A 166 8.51 -5.06 -16.55
CA ILE A 166 7.71 -4.84 -15.33
C ILE A 166 6.66 -3.74 -15.52
N LEU A 167 6.97 -2.67 -16.29
CA LEU A 167 6.01 -1.59 -16.54
C LEU A 167 4.84 -2.04 -17.43
N LYS A 168 5.02 -3.10 -18.21
CA LYS A 168 3.97 -3.66 -19.09
C LYS A 168 3.07 -4.65 -18.38
N LYS A 169 3.57 -5.29 -17.31
CA LYS A 169 2.82 -6.23 -16.48
C LYS A 169 1.77 -5.52 -15.65
N ASN A 170 0.59 -6.13 -15.51
CA ASN A 170 -0.41 -5.68 -14.56
C ASN A 170 0.06 -5.97 -13.12
N PHE A 171 -0.52 -5.28 -12.14
CA PHE A 171 -0.19 -5.42 -10.72
C PHE A 171 -0.32 -6.87 -10.24
N PHE A 172 -1.36 -7.60 -10.66
CA PHE A 172 -1.54 -8.99 -10.23
C PHE A 172 -0.38 -9.87 -10.69
N GLU A 173 0.09 -9.76 -11.94
CA GLU A 173 1.29 -10.47 -12.44
C GLU A 173 2.56 -10.11 -11.63
N LEU A 174 2.60 -8.89 -11.10
CA LEU A 174 3.68 -8.41 -10.24
C LEU A 174 3.48 -8.77 -8.76
N SER A 175 2.34 -9.27 -8.33
CA SER A 175 2.19 -9.72 -6.95
C SER A 175 2.93 -11.05 -6.70
N TYR A 176 3.55 -11.18 -5.54
CA TYR A 176 4.06 -12.44 -4.97
C TYR A 176 3.00 -13.55 -5.01
N TRP A 177 1.75 -13.21 -4.71
CA TRP A 177 0.66 -14.17 -4.60
C TRP A 177 0.22 -14.78 -5.92
N SER A 178 0.39 -14.07 -7.04
CA SER A 178 0.19 -14.68 -8.36
C SER A 178 1.34 -15.59 -8.77
N ARG A 179 2.56 -15.29 -8.30
CA ARG A 179 3.77 -16.07 -8.63
C ARG A 179 3.95 -17.31 -7.76
N TYR A 180 3.37 -17.31 -6.56
CA TYR A 180 3.42 -18.43 -5.62
C TYR A 180 2.00 -18.76 -5.14
N SER A 181 1.28 -19.56 -5.93
CA SER A 181 -0.11 -19.93 -5.66
C SER A 181 -0.28 -20.75 -4.36
N ASN A 182 0.76 -21.46 -3.92
CA ASN A 182 0.78 -22.21 -2.67
C ASN A 182 0.82 -21.34 -1.41
N CYS A 183 1.05 -20.02 -1.53
CA CYS A 183 1.05 -19.10 -0.39
C CYS A 183 -0.25 -19.14 0.41
N LEU A 184 -1.38 -19.38 -0.24
CA LEU A 184 -2.69 -19.35 0.40
C LEU A 184 -3.02 -20.64 1.15
N GLU A 185 -2.66 -21.79 0.58
CA GLU A 185 -2.74 -23.08 1.28
C GLU A 185 -1.83 -23.08 2.51
N ASN A 186 -0.64 -22.49 2.39
CA ASN A 186 0.38 -22.43 3.43
C ASN A 186 0.22 -21.28 4.43
N ALA A 187 -0.63 -20.29 4.15
CA ALA A 187 -0.88 -19.21 5.10
C ALA A 187 -1.83 -19.64 6.26
N CYS A 188 -2.25 -20.92 6.28
CA CYS A 188 -3.04 -21.61 7.31
C CYS A 188 -3.94 -20.67 8.15
N ILE A 189 -4.85 -19.88 7.53
CA ILE A 189 -5.90 -19.23 8.33
C ILE A 189 -6.73 -20.37 8.91
N ASN A 190 -6.53 -20.66 10.20
CA ASN A 190 -7.55 -21.40 10.92
C ASN A 190 -8.76 -20.46 11.02
N ARG A 191 -9.72 -20.62 10.10
CA ARG A 191 -10.91 -19.77 10.00
C ARG A 191 -11.78 -19.81 11.26
N ASN A 192 -11.63 -20.85 12.08
CA ASN A 192 -12.32 -20.98 13.36
C ASN A 192 -11.66 -20.15 14.48
N GLU A 193 -10.39 -19.77 14.31
CA GLU A 193 -9.61 -19.02 15.30
C GLU A 193 -9.30 -17.58 14.86
N TYR A 194 -9.20 -17.34 13.55
CA TYR A 194 -8.96 -16.02 13.00
C TYR A 194 -10.21 -15.16 13.18
N ARG A 195 -10.11 -14.23 14.13
CA ARG A 195 -11.06 -13.14 14.26
C ARG A 195 -10.56 -12.03 13.34
N PRO A 196 -11.30 -11.64 12.29
CA PRO A 196 -10.92 -10.48 11.50
C PRO A 196 -10.75 -9.26 12.43
N PRO A 197 -9.86 -8.32 12.07
CA PRO A 197 -9.67 -7.14 12.88
C PRO A 197 -11.03 -6.46 13.12
N SER A 198 -11.22 -5.97 14.35
CA SER A 198 -12.48 -5.33 14.79
C SER A 198 -12.87 -4.06 14.00
N SER A 199 -12.02 -3.63 13.06
CA SER A 199 -12.21 -2.50 12.18
C SER A 199 -11.75 -2.85 10.77
N ILE A 200 -12.58 -2.58 9.77
CA ILE A 200 -12.27 -2.72 8.34
C ILE A 200 -11.13 -1.82 7.89
N TRP A 201 -10.90 -0.70 8.57
CA TRP A 201 -9.73 0.16 8.38
C TRP A 201 -8.41 -0.53 8.73
N ASN A 202 -8.46 -1.65 9.47
CA ASN A 202 -7.29 -2.47 9.81
C ASN A 202 -7.18 -3.72 8.92
N ILE A 203 -8.06 -3.90 7.93
CA ILE A 203 -7.95 -5.01 6.96
C ILE A 203 -6.88 -4.64 5.95
N ARG A 204 -5.62 -4.91 6.30
CA ARG A 204 -4.46 -4.72 5.41
C ARG A 204 -4.23 -5.91 4.48
N TRP A 205 -4.80 -7.06 4.84
CA TRP A 205 -4.55 -8.35 4.18
C TRP A 205 -5.86 -8.93 3.66
N PRO A 206 -5.81 -9.75 2.60
CA PRO A 206 -6.98 -10.48 2.16
C PRO A 206 -7.45 -11.43 3.27
N MET A 207 -8.77 -11.49 3.46
CA MET A 207 -9.37 -12.33 4.51
C MET A 207 -9.70 -13.74 4.04
N HIS A 208 -9.68 -13.97 2.73
CA HIS A 208 -10.11 -15.20 2.09
C HIS A 208 -9.09 -15.67 1.05
N ASN A 209 -9.27 -16.89 0.54
CA ASN A 209 -8.38 -17.45 -0.48
C ASN A 209 -8.61 -16.72 -1.82
N ILE A 210 -7.55 -16.46 -2.59
CA ILE A 210 -7.70 -16.02 -3.98
C ILE A 210 -8.33 -17.16 -4.78
N LEU A 211 -9.52 -16.93 -5.31
CA LEU A 211 -10.19 -17.82 -6.25
C LEU A 211 -9.63 -17.62 -7.66
N LYS A 212 -9.51 -16.35 -8.09
CA LYS A 212 -8.98 -15.96 -9.39
C LYS A 212 -8.40 -14.56 -9.31
N GLY A 213 -7.30 -14.32 -10.02
CA GLY A 213 -6.85 -12.96 -10.31
C GLY A 213 -6.49 -12.85 -11.79
N SER A 214 -6.74 -11.68 -12.36
CA SER A 214 -6.46 -11.43 -13.77
C SER A 214 -6.29 -9.94 -14.04
N LYS A 215 -5.80 -9.61 -15.24
CA LYS A 215 -6.15 -8.33 -15.86
C LYS A 215 -7.67 -8.25 -15.85
N SER A 216 -8.25 -7.12 -15.44
CA SER A 216 -9.69 -7.05 -15.20
C SER A 216 -10.48 -7.54 -16.42
N GLU A 217 -11.11 -8.71 -16.28
CA GLU A 217 -12.13 -9.20 -17.19
C GLU A 217 -13.45 -8.60 -16.70
N ILE A 218 -13.53 -7.27 -16.85
CA ILE A 218 -14.72 -6.40 -16.81
C ILE A 218 -16.00 -7.15 -16.40
N ASN A 219 -16.21 -7.35 -15.10
CA ASN A 219 -17.50 -7.81 -14.60
C ASN A 219 -18.41 -6.57 -14.54
N LEU A 220 -19.42 -6.52 -15.43
CA LEU A 220 -20.19 -5.33 -15.78
C LEU A 220 -20.96 -4.70 -14.59
N SER A 221 -21.33 -5.47 -13.56
CA SER A 221 -22.13 -4.97 -12.44
C SER A 221 -21.35 -4.02 -11.52
N TYR A 222 -20.11 -4.36 -11.16
CA TYR A 222 -19.28 -3.55 -10.26
C TYR A 222 -18.68 -2.31 -10.94
N LEU A 223 -18.54 -2.35 -12.26
CA LEU A 223 -18.13 -1.19 -13.04
C LEU A 223 -19.14 -0.06 -12.99
N ASN A 224 -20.43 -0.35 -12.76
CA ASN A 224 -21.39 0.72 -12.53
C ASN A 224 -21.00 1.55 -11.29
N HIS A 225 -20.64 0.91 -10.17
CA HIS A 225 -20.13 1.63 -9.00
C HIS A 225 -18.89 2.46 -9.35
N LEU A 226 -17.89 1.85 -10.01
CA LEU A 226 -16.68 2.56 -10.42
C LEU A 226 -16.95 3.70 -11.42
N ASN A 227 -17.96 3.58 -12.28
CA ASN A 227 -18.36 4.62 -13.22
C ASN A 227 -19.12 5.76 -12.53
N TYR A 228 -19.85 5.49 -11.45
CA TYR A 228 -20.45 6.52 -10.61
C TYR A 228 -19.40 7.34 -9.87
N PHE A 229 -18.31 6.70 -9.47
CA PHE A 229 -17.15 7.37 -8.93
C PHE A 229 -16.38 8.04 -10.06
N ASN A 230 -16.39 9.38 -10.13
CA ASN A 230 -15.60 10.13 -11.12
C ASN A 230 -14.10 10.07 -10.79
N LEU A 231 -13.52 8.87 -10.85
CA LEU A 231 -12.13 8.59 -10.49
C LEU A 231 -11.21 8.85 -11.67
N ASP A 232 -10.09 9.52 -11.41
CA ASP A 232 -9.01 9.70 -12.39
C ASP A 232 -8.08 8.47 -12.49
N PHE A 233 -8.65 7.28 -12.32
CA PHE A 233 -7.96 6.00 -12.30
C PHE A 233 -8.50 5.06 -13.37
N VAL A 234 -7.67 4.10 -13.79
CA VAL A 234 -8.03 2.97 -14.64
C VAL A 234 -7.79 1.68 -13.88
N VAL A 235 -8.72 0.74 -14.01
CA VAL A 235 -8.55 -0.60 -13.45
C VAL A 235 -7.43 -1.32 -14.20
N ASP A 236 -6.44 -1.78 -13.44
CA ASP A 236 -5.29 -2.52 -13.95
C ASP A 236 -5.45 -4.02 -13.67
N SER A 237 -5.83 -4.36 -12.44
CA SER A 237 -5.96 -5.74 -11.99
C SER A 237 -7.23 -5.98 -11.19
N GLN A 238 -7.76 -7.19 -11.25
CA GLN A 238 -8.87 -7.67 -10.43
C GLN A 238 -8.43 -8.94 -9.70
N ILE A 239 -8.74 -9.00 -8.41
CA ILE A 239 -8.51 -10.19 -7.57
C ILE A 239 -9.82 -10.55 -6.90
N ILE A 240 -10.27 -11.78 -7.11
CA ILE A 240 -11.49 -12.34 -6.55
C ILE A 240 -11.09 -13.35 -5.48
N TYR A 241 -11.67 -13.18 -4.30
CA TYR A 241 -11.46 -14.03 -3.15
C TYR A 241 -12.74 -14.78 -2.78
N GLY A 242 -12.57 -16.01 -2.30
CA GLY A 242 -13.66 -16.91 -1.94
C GLY A 242 -13.44 -18.33 -2.45
N ASN A 243 -14.50 -18.97 -2.87
CA ASN A 243 -14.50 -20.27 -3.54
C ASN A 243 -15.55 -20.30 -4.65
N GLU A 244 -15.67 -21.41 -5.37
CA GLU A 244 -16.63 -21.54 -6.48
C GLU A 244 -18.09 -21.38 -6.05
N SER A 245 -18.41 -21.65 -4.78
CA SER A 245 -19.77 -21.52 -4.25
C SER A 245 -20.12 -20.12 -3.74
N GLN A 246 -19.12 -19.33 -3.35
CA GLN A 246 -19.32 -18.04 -2.69
C GLN A 246 -18.13 -17.10 -2.93
N ILE A 247 -18.43 -15.95 -3.53
CA ILE A 247 -17.50 -14.82 -3.61
C ILE A 247 -17.58 -14.03 -2.31
N GLU A 248 -16.43 -13.91 -1.67
CA GLU A 248 -16.30 -13.28 -0.35
C GLU A 248 -15.82 -11.83 -0.48
N GLU A 249 -14.88 -11.60 -1.40
CA GLU A 249 -14.32 -10.28 -1.65
C GLU A 249 -13.92 -10.14 -3.12
N THR A 250 -14.12 -8.97 -3.70
CA THR A 250 -13.51 -8.57 -4.99
C THR A 250 -12.69 -7.31 -4.78
N GLN A 251 -11.42 -7.33 -5.18
CA GLN A 251 -10.53 -6.19 -5.18
C GLN A 251 -10.20 -5.74 -6.60
N PHE A 252 -10.31 -4.44 -6.84
CA PHE A 252 -9.82 -3.78 -8.03
C PHE A 252 -8.61 -2.92 -7.66
N ILE A 253 -7.50 -3.14 -8.35
CA ILE A 253 -6.29 -2.33 -8.24
C ILE A 253 -6.24 -1.40 -9.43
N MET A 254 -6.04 -0.11 -9.16
CA MET A 254 -6.17 0.94 -10.15
C MET A 254 -4.96 1.89 -10.12
N PHE A 255 -4.59 2.39 -11.30
CA PHE A 255 -3.53 3.39 -11.48
C PHE A 255 -4.07 4.66 -12.15
N PRO A 256 -3.42 5.81 -11.97
CA PRO A 256 -3.79 7.04 -12.65
C PRO A 256 -3.99 6.90 -14.17
N LYS A 257 -5.03 7.54 -14.72
CA LYS A 257 -5.34 7.58 -16.17
C LYS A 257 -4.19 8.09 -17.05
N ASN A 258 -3.28 8.89 -16.47
CA ASN A 258 -2.11 9.43 -17.17
C ASN A 258 -1.01 8.37 -17.43
N GLY A 259 -1.21 7.12 -17.01
CA GLY A 259 -0.29 5.99 -17.21
C GLY A 259 0.89 5.96 -16.23
N LYS A 260 1.01 6.92 -15.32
CA LYS A 260 2.07 6.96 -14.32
C LYS A 260 1.71 6.07 -13.14
N ARG A 261 2.67 5.26 -12.69
CA ARG A 261 2.55 4.42 -11.48
C ARG A 261 3.14 5.13 -10.25
N ASN A 262 2.77 6.38 -10.03
CA ASN A 262 3.18 7.21 -8.88
C ASN A 262 2.12 7.29 -7.78
N GLN A 263 0.94 6.74 -8.04
CA GLN A 263 -0.16 6.61 -7.10
C GLN A 263 -0.87 5.29 -7.42
N ILE A 264 -1.59 4.73 -6.45
CA ILE A 264 -2.31 3.47 -6.61
C ILE A 264 -3.56 3.50 -5.73
N ALA A 265 -4.65 2.97 -6.26
CA ALA A 265 -5.93 2.92 -5.58
C ALA A 265 -6.46 1.48 -5.53
N TRP A 266 -7.11 1.14 -4.41
CA TRP A 266 -7.76 -0.14 -4.21
C TRP A 266 -9.24 0.12 -3.98
N PHE A 267 -10.07 -0.57 -4.74
CA PHE A 267 -11.50 -0.62 -4.49
C PHE A 267 -11.88 -2.05 -4.14
N ARG A 268 -12.29 -2.25 -2.89
CA ARG A 268 -12.58 -3.56 -2.32
C ARG A 268 -14.06 -3.66 -2.03
N ILE A 269 -14.64 -4.77 -2.42
CA ILE A 269 -16.05 -5.09 -2.26
C ILE A 269 -16.11 -6.35 -1.44
N PHE A 270 -16.78 -6.30 -0.31
CA PHE A 270 -16.91 -7.42 0.60
C PHE A 270 -18.37 -7.83 0.67
N ASN A 271 -18.64 -9.11 0.43
CA ASN A 271 -19.96 -9.67 0.61
C ASN A 271 -20.37 -9.58 2.09
N LYS A 272 -21.61 -9.15 2.40
CA LYS A 272 -22.10 -9.07 3.79
C LYS A 272 -22.01 -10.39 4.56
N ASP A 273 -22.09 -11.52 3.84
CA ASP A 273 -22.00 -12.86 4.44
C ASP A 273 -20.55 -13.20 4.83
N SER A 274 -19.57 -12.59 4.16
CA SER A 274 -18.13 -12.79 4.37
C SER A 274 -17.54 -11.88 5.44
N LEU A 275 -18.09 -10.67 5.54
CA LEU A 275 -17.72 -9.65 6.50
C LEU A 275 -18.97 -9.21 7.26
N PRO A 276 -19.25 -9.83 8.43
CA PRO A 276 -20.37 -9.46 9.28
C PRO A 276 -20.03 -8.18 10.04
N ILE A 277 -19.72 -7.10 9.34
CA ILE A 277 -19.66 -5.78 9.94
C ILE A 277 -21.10 -5.33 10.08
N LYS A 278 -21.67 -5.58 11.26
CA LYS A 278 -22.87 -4.88 11.68
C LYS A 278 -22.61 -3.39 11.48
N LYS A 279 -23.50 -2.69 10.76
CA LYS A 279 -23.54 -1.22 10.73
C LYS A 279 -23.20 -0.73 12.13
N PRO A 280 -22.05 -0.06 12.34
CA PRO A 280 -21.62 0.28 13.67
C PRO A 280 -22.74 1.11 14.31
N ALA A 281 -23.18 0.72 15.51
CA ALA A 281 -24.10 1.55 16.27
C ALA A 281 -23.51 2.96 16.33
N SER A 282 -24.32 4.01 16.22
CA SER A 282 -23.83 5.39 16.20
C SER A 282 -22.92 5.71 17.39
N SER A 283 -23.11 5.01 18.52
CA SER A 283 -22.28 5.07 19.74
C SER A 283 -20.91 4.39 19.66
N ARG A 284 -20.68 3.53 18.66
CA ARG A 284 -19.42 2.84 18.35
C ARG A 284 -18.70 3.43 17.14
N LEU A 285 -19.35 4.37 16.44
CA LEU A 285 -18.63 5.24 15.52
C LEU A 285 -17.60 6.02 16.34
N PRO A 286 -16.36 6.14 15.88
CA PRO A 286 -15.36 6.89 16.60
C PRO A 286 -15.89 8.30 16.85
N ASN A 287 -15.96 8.71 18.12
CA ASN A 287 -16.13 10.11 18.44
C ASN A 287 -14.97 10.87 17.77
N MET A 288 -15.27 11.98 17.10
CA MET A 288 -14.37 12.73 16.21
C MET A 288 -13.02 13.17 16.85
N ASN A 289 -12.79 12.87 18.13
CA ASN A 289 -11.60 13.27 18.89
C ASN A 289 -10.85 12.09 19.54
N THR A 290 -11.21 10.83 19.30
CA THR A 290 -10.69 9.70 20.11
C THR A 290 -10.20 8.48 19.33
N PHE A 291 -9.82 8.60 18.06
CA PHE A 291 -9.07 7.52 17.39
C PHE A 291 -7.61 7.52 17.87
N SER A 292 -7.42 7.17 19.14
CA SER A 292 -6.19 7.36 19.94
C SER A 292 -5.77 8.84 20.03
N GLY A 293 -5.39 9.32 21.19
CA GLY A 293 -4.79 10.67 21.31
C GLY A 293 -3.43 10.82 20.61
N TYR A 294 -3.10 9.95 19.66
CA TYR A 294 -1.74 9.66 19.20
C TYR A 294 -1.62 9.47 17.69
N SER A 295 -2.72 9.55 16.93
CA SER A 295 -2.68 9.59 15.46
C SER A 295 -3.65 10.64 14.91
N ASN A 296 -3.10 11.62 14.17
CA ASN A 296 -3.83 12.76 13.61
C ASN A 296 -4.71 12.37 12.41
N PHE A 297 -5.50 11.30 12.52
CA PHE A 297 -6.44 10.94 11.45
C PHE A 297 -7.72 11.77 11.58
N ASN A 298 -8.07 12.44 10.51
CA ASN A 298 -9.35 13.11 10.37
C ASN A 298 -10.38 12.10 9.87
N LEU A 299 -11.50 11.98 10.60
CA LEU A 299 -12.67 11.22 10.16
C LEU A 299 -13.71 12.21 9.62
N THR A 300 -14.00 12.13 8.33
CA THR A 300 -15.13 12.85 7.71
C THR A 300 -16.30 11.88 7.53
N VAL A 301 -17.53 12.34 7.76
CA VAL A 301 -18.74 11.57 7.46
C VAL A 301 -19.55 12.31 6.40
N LEU A 302 -19.88 11.63 5.31
CA LEU A 302 -20.79 12.13 4.27
C LEU A 302 -22.11 11.38 4.35
N TYR A 303 -23.20 12.10 4.08
CA TYR A 303 -24.53 11.52 3.94
C TYR A 303 -24.77 11.26 2.45
N PRO A 304 -25.13 10.03 2.05
CA PRO A 304 -25.40 9.72 0.66
C PRO A 304 -26.62 10.52 0.18
N LYS A 305 -26.59 10.90 -1.10
CA LYS A 305 -27.74 11.56 -1.75
C LYS A 305 -28.64 10.56 -2.50
N SER A 306 -28.14 9.35 -2.73
CA SER A 306 -28.82 8.27 -3.43
C SER A 306 -29.27 7.18 -2.47
N ASN A 307 -30.36 6.50 -2.83
CA ASN A 307 -30.83 5.30 -2.11
C ASN A 307 -29.96 4.06 -2.37
N MET A 308 -28.92 4.17 -3.20
CA MET A 308 -27.99 3.08 -3.48
C MET A 308 -27.05 2.75 -2.32
N ILE A 309 -26.90 3.67 -1.35
CA ILE A 309 -26.07 3.48 -0.16
C ILE A 309 -26.99 3.43 1.07
N SER A 310 -26.94 2.35 1.83
CA SER A 310 -27.79 2.10 3.02
C SER A 310 -27.22 2.73 4.31
N SER A 311 -26.09 3.42 4.19
CA SER A 311 -25.24 3.89 5.29
C SER A 311 -24.63 5.27 5.00
N ASN A 312 -24.01 5.87 6.00
CA ASN A 312 -23.13 7.02 5.76
C ASN A 312 -21.83 6.54 5.09
N ILE A 313 -21.14 7.46 4.42
CA ILE A 313 -19.81 7.24 3.88
C ILE A 313 -18.81 7.79 4.89
N TYR A 314 -17.96 6.93 5.42
CA TYR A 314 -16.94 7.29 6.40
C TYR A 314 -15.62 7.44 5.68
N ILE A 315 -14.93 8.55 5.88
CA ILE A 315 -13.65 8.84 5.23
C ILE A 315 -12.59 9.06 6.30
N ALA A 316 -11.60 8.16 6.38
CA ALA A 316 -10.41 8.33 7.19
C ALA A 316 -9.30 8.99 6.35
N SER A 317 -8.57 9.94 6.93
CA SER A 317 -7.56 10.72 6.21
C SER A 317 -6.43 11.14 7.13
N PHE A 318 -5.18 10.98 6.67
CA PHE A 318 -4.02 11.41 7.46
C PHE A 318 -3.75 12.92 7.35
N ASN A 319 -4.03 13.50 6.20
CA ASN A 319 -3.79 14.91 5.89
C ASN A 319 -4.90 15.42 4.95
N SER A 320 -5.12 16.74 4.88
CA SER A 320 -6.16 17.36 4.04
C SER A 320 -5.77 17.52 2.57
N ASP A 321 -4.48 17.54 2.24
CA ASP A 321 -3.99 18.09 0.98
C ASP A 321 -3.56 16.99 -0.01
N TYR A 322 -3.02 15.88 0.49
CA TYR A 322 -2.34 14.89 -0.34
C TYR A 322 -2.78 13.44 -0.11
N GLY A 323 -3.71 13.19 0.82
CA GLY A 323 -4.02 11.85 1.31
C GLY A 323 -2.88 11.28 2.18
N PRO A 324 -2.80 9.96 2.33
CA PRO A 324 -3.73 8.98 1.78
C PRO A 324 -5.13 9.07 2.42
N HIS A 325 -6.13 8.60 1.68
CA HIS A 325 -7.54 8.66 2.04
C HIS A 325 -8.22 7.32 1.85
N ASP A 326 -8.96 6.90 2.87
CA ASP A 326 -9.74 5.66 2.84
C ASP A 326 -11.21 6.02 3.05
N ALA A 327 -12.11 5.49 2.23
CA ALA A 327 -13.55 5.62 2.32
C ALA A 327 -14.22 4.27 2.51
N LEU A 328 -15.19 4.21 3.40
CA LEU A 328 -15.93 3.01 3.78
C LEU A 328 -17.43 3.29 3.78
N TRP A 329 -18.20 2.43 3.13
CA TRP A 329 -19.67 2.48 3.12
C TRP A 329 -20.28 1.10 2.86
N TRP A 330 -21.61 1.02 2.94
CA TRP A 330 -22.42 -0.19 2.74
C TRP A 330 -23.64 0.09 1.87
N ASP A 331 -24.07 -0.93 1.12
CA ASP A 331 -25.43 -1.04 0.57
C ASP A 331 -26.19 -2.18 1.27
N GLU A 332 -27.21 -2.77 0.64
CA GLU A 332 -28.01 -3.88 1.19
C GLU A 332 -27.31 -5.26 1.12
N GLU A 333 -26.25 -5.37 0.32
CA GLU A 333 -25.59 -6.63 -0.01
C GLU A 333 -24.10 -6.66 0.37
N ASN A 334 -23.41 -5.51 0.34
CA ASN A 334 -21.96 -5.42 0.38
C ASN A 334 -21.47 -4.27 1.27
N ALA A 335 -20.25 -4.45 1.78
CA ALA A 335 -19.41 -3.37 2.27
C ALA A 335 -18.38 -2.98 1.22
N TYR A 336 -18.05 -1.70 1.15
CA TYR A 336 -17.14 -1.15 0.16
C TYR A 336 -16.04 -0.35 0.83
N LEU A 337 -14.81 -0.57 0.39
CA LEU A 337 -13.63 0.15 0.86
C LEU A 337 -12.87 0.69 -0.36
N LEU A 338 -12.93 2.00 -0.56
CA LEU A 338 -12.10 2.71 -1.54
C LEU A 338 -10.92 3.32 -0.83
N GLN A 339 -9.73 3.01 -1.26
CA GLN A 339 -8.51 3.50 -0.64
C GLN A 339 -7.59 4.06 -1.71
N ILE A 340 -7.19 5.31 -1.56
CA ILE A 340 -6.32 6.00 -2.52
C ILE A 340 -5.03 6.39 -1.81
N SER A 341 -3.90 5.91 -2.34
CA SER A 341 -2.60 6.29 -1.82
C SER A 341 -2.34 7.79 -1.98
N THR A 342 -1.30 8.29 -1.30
CA THR A 342 -0.89 9.69 -1.40
C THR A 342 -0.69 10.16 -2.85
N GLY A 343 -1.12 11.38 -3.17
CA GLY A 343 -0.95 11.98 -4.50
C GLY A 343 -1.12 13.51 -4.49
N VAL A 344 -0.53 14.19 -5.47
CA VAL A 344 -0.46 15.68 -5.50
C VAL A 344 -1.84 16.34 -5.67
N ASN A 345 -2.78 15.65 -6.32
CA ASN A 345 -4.14 16.13 -6.56
C ASN A 345 -5.19 15.38 -5.72
N ASN A 346 -4.75 14.71 -4.66
CA ASN A 346 -5.62 13.88 -3.83
C ASN A 346 -5.89 14.58 -2.49
N SER A 347 -6.56 15.73 -2.53
CA SER A 347 -7.01 16.42 -1.33
C SER A 347 -8.28 15.77 -0.77
N ILE A 348 -8.58 16.05 0.49
CA ILE A 348 -9.79 15.56 1.13
C ILE A 348 -11.05 16.11 0.44
N GLU A 349 -11.02 17.34 -0.08
CA GLU A 349 -12.15 17.91 -0.83
C GLU A 349 -12.33 17.25 -2.19
N TYR A 350 -11.23 16.96 -2.91
CA TYR A 350 -11.29 16.13 -4.12
C TYR A 350 -11.89 14.75 -3.79
N PHE A 351 -11.42 14.13 -2.71
CA PHE A 351 -11.85 12.79 -2.31
C PHE A 351 -13.32 12.75 -1.89
N LYS A 352 -13.83 13.76 -1.16
CA LYS A 352 -15.27 13.92 -0.92
C LYS A 352 -16.05 14.08 -2.21
N GLY A 353 -15.48 14.80 -3.18
CA GLY A 353 -16.08 15.04 -4.49
C GLY A 353 -16.40 13.78 -5.29
N ILE A 354 -15.63 12.70 -5.08
CA ILE A 354 -15.88 11.37 -5.67
C ILE A 354 -17.29 10.84 -5.31
N PHE A 355 -17.80 11.21 -4.14
CA PHE A 355 -19.08 10.75 -3.61
C PHE A 355 -20.24 11.73 -3.87
N ASN A 356 -20.04 12.83 -4.59
CA ASN A 356 -21.04 13.91 -4.70
C ASN A 356 -22.38 13.50 -5.35
N TYR A 357 -22.38 12.42 -6.14
CA TYR A 357 -23.50 11.95 -6.96
C TYR A 357 -24.19 10.70 -6.42
N ILE A 358 -23.71 10.16 -5.29
CA ILE A 358 -24.27 8.98 -4.62
C ILE A 358 -24.59 9.31 -3.18
#